data_AF-A0A224ZAS4-F1
#
_entry.id   AF-A0A224ZAS4-F1
#
_cell.length_a   1.000
_cell.length_b   1.000
_cell.length_c   1.000
_cell.angle_alpha   90.00
_cell.angle_beta   90.00
_cell.angle_gamma   90.00
#
_symmetry.space_group_name_H-M   'P 1'
#
loop_
_entity.id
_entity.type
_entity.pdbx_description
1 polymer ?
#
loop_
_entity_poly.entity_id
_entity_poly.type
_entity_poly.pdbx_seq_one_letter_code
_entity_poly.pdbx_strand_id
1 'polypeptide(L)'
;MTNFLSHSNVAQAGDTCVVYCTFAHIYSIKLAHGEVFQTKYGALKHDEVIGRTYGSKVQCSCGYVYVLRATPELWTLTLPHRTQILYTRDISLVTLQLDLKPGSVVCEVGTGSGSMTHALAQTVAPNGHVYTFDFHEHRAQVAQKEFQDHGLNSVVTCAHRDVCQDGFGIEGLADAVFLDLPHPWKAVDAAASALKPGCGGRLCSFSPCVEQVQRTCEALRARGFVDVVTLECLERPYEVKQVMMADIRDTCRAPSGGQAPRKEEPATAEAPATTEGDAMTGVEEPSESLDAADAGAEGEAKATGDTKRGKKRRGHPEDPAAATQGFSFQAAIPTLQIPGHTGYLTFATLLAS
;
A
#
# COMPACT_ATOMS: atom_id res chain seq x y z
N MET A 1 -21.83 -8.75 -11.83
CA MET A 1 -20.45 -8.39 -12.23
C MET A 1 -20.09 -7.16 -11.43
N THR A 2 -19.04 -7.23 -10.61
CA THR A 2 -18.50 -6.08 -9.88
C THR A 2 -18.27 -4.95 -10.85
N ASN A 3 -18.51 -3.73 -10.42
CA ASN A 3 -18.10 -2.60 -11.22
C ASN A 3 -17.54 -1.54 -10.29
N PHE A 4 -16.22 -1.33 -10.37
CA PHE A 4 -15.53 -0.20 -9.73
C PHE A 4 -16.15 1.15 -10.12
N LEU A 5 -16.92 1.20 -11.23
CA LEU A 5 -17.65 2.35 -11.73
C LEU A 5 -19.15 2.33 -11.35
N SER A 6 -19.65 1.28 -10.69
CA SER A 6 -21.06 1.21 -10.26
C SER A 6 -21.30 1.91 -8.93
N HIS A 7 -22.45 2.58 -8.86
CA HIS A 7 -22.96 3.20 -7.63
C HIS A 7 -23.85 2.27 -6.81
N SER A 8 -23.89 0.96 -7.10
CA SER A 8 -24.61 0.01 -6.26
C SER A 8 -24.02 0.02 -4.85
N ASN A 9 -24.90 0.20 -3.87
CA ASN A 9 -24.52 0.17 -2.45
C ASN A 9 -24.74 -1.20 -1.82
N VAL A 10 -25.31 -2.16 -2.53
CA VAL A 10 -25.59 -3.51 -2.02
C VAL A 10 -24.60 -4.50 -2.62
N ALA A 11 -23.99 -5.31 -1.76
CA ALA A 11 -23.04 -6.34 -2.14
C ALA A 11 -23.74 -7.49 -2.87
N GLN A 12 -23.17 -7.95 -3.98
CA GLN A 12 -23.72 -9.03 -4.80
C GLN A 12 -22.71 -10.16 -4.98
N ALA A 13 -23.20 -11.34 -5.33
CA ALA A 13 -22.33 -12.43 -5.76
C ALA A 13 -21.55 -12.02 -7.02
N GLY A 14 -20.27 -12.37 -7.04
CA GLY A 14 -19.31 -11.99 -8.07
C GLY A 14 -18.63 -10.64 -7.84
N ASP A 15 -19.03 -9.87 -6.82
CA ASP A 15 -18.39 -8.59 -6.50
C ASP A 15 -17.01 -8.79 -5.85
N THR A 16 -16.00 -8.06 -6.34
CA THR A 16 -14.80 -7.75 -5.56
C THR A 16 -15.12 -6.70 -4.49
N CYS A 17 -14.92 -7.04 -3.22
CA CYS A 17 -15.10 -6.15 -2.08
C CYS A 17 -13.90 -6.16 -1.14
N VAL A 18 -13.83 -5.15 -0.27
CA VAL A 18 -12.72 -4.96 0.66
C VAL A 18 -13.16 -5.30 2.08
N VAL A 19 -12.58 -6.34 2.67
CA VAL A 19 -12.76 -6.72 4.08
C VAL A 19 -11.80 -5.90 4.93
N TYR A 20 -12.35 -4.95 5.66
CA TYR A 20 -11.62 -4.12 6.61
C TYR A 20 -11.68 -4.74 8.01
N CYS A 21 -10.56 -5.30 8.47
CA CYS A 21 -10.40 -5.82 9.82
C CYS A 21 -9.83 -4.75 10.76
N THR A 22 -8.70 -4.17 10.36
CA THR A 22 -7.99 -3.10 11.09
C THR A 22 -7.20 -2.25 10.08
N PHE A 23 -6.65 -1.11 10.51
CA PHE A 23 -5.77 -0.29 9.66
C PHE A 23 -4.64 -1.08 8.98
N ALA A 24 -4.08 -2.08 9.67
CA ALA A 24 -3.00 -2.91 9.14
C ALA A 24 -3.47 -4.17 8.39
N HIS A 25 -4.76 -4.51 8.44
CA HIS A 25 -5.27 -5.78 7.90
C HIS A 25 -6.53 -5.49 7.09
N ILE A 26 -6.31 -5.34 5.80
CA ILE A 26 -7.33 -5.03 4.80
C ILE A 26 -7.11 -6.04 3.68
N TYR A 27 -8.19 -6.66 3.19
CA TYR A 27 -8.11 -7.71 2.18
C TYR A 27 -9.13 -7.47 1.09
N SER A 28 -8.78 -7.73 -0.17
CA SER A 28 -9.75 -7.82 -1.25
C SER A 28 -10.19 -9.26 -1.46
N ILE A 29 -11.49 -9.49 -1.55
CA ILE A 29 -12.08 -10.82 -1.80
C ILE A 29 -13.12 -10.72 -2.90
N LYS A 30 -13.30 -11.82 -3.64
CA LYS A 30 -14.41 -11.97 -4.60
C LYS A 30 -15.54 -12.73 -3.92
N LEU A 31 -16.71 -12.10 -3.82
CA LEU A 31 -17.89 -12.71 -3.19
C LEU A 31 -18.45 -13.83 -4.06
N ALA A 32 -18.79 -14.93 -3.43
CA ALA A 32 -19.38 -16.10 -4.07
C ALA A 32 -20.20 -16.87 -3.02
N HIS A 33 -21.35 -17.41 -3.42
CA HIS A 33 -22.22 -18.16 -2.51
C HIS A 33 -21.52 -19.42 -1.97
N GLY A 34 -21.75 -19.74 -0.70
CA GLY A 34 -21.15 -20.90 -0.03
C GLY A 34 -19.67 -20.77 0.34
N GLU A 35 -18.98 -19.73 -0.13
CA GLU A 35 -17.56 -19.49 0.18
C GLU A 35 -17.37 -18.82 1.56
N VAL A 36 -16.20 -19.06 2.14
CA VAL A 36 -15.82 -18.57 3.47
C VAL A 36 -14.42 -17.96 3.42
N PHE A 37 -14.29 -16.72 3.88
CA PHE A 37 -13.01 -16.05 4.05
C PHE A 37 -12.55 -16.12 5.50
N GLN A 38 -11.32 -16.55 5.74
CA GLN A 38 -10.76 -16.63 7.09
C GLN A 38 -10.11 -15.31 7.49
N THR A 39 -10.50 -14.79 8.65
CA THR A 39 -9.93 -13.56 9.23
C THR A 39 -9.36 -13.85 10.62
N LYS A 40 -8.56 -12.93 11.15
CA LYS A 40 -8.14 -12.98 12.57
C LYS A 40 -9.31 -12.92 13.57
N TYR A 41 -10.50 -12.52 13.12
CA TYR A 41 -11.73 -12.49 13.92
C TYR A 41 -12.63 -13.71 13.68
N GLY A 42 -12.13 -14.73 13.00
CA GLY A 42 -12.84 -15.96 12.65
C GLY A 42 -13.37 -15.96 11.21
N ALA A 43 -14.19 -16.96 10.90
CA ALA A 43 -14.73 -17.18 9.56
C ALA A 43 -15.77 -16.10 9.20
N LEU A 44 -15.58 -15.48 8.03
CA LEU A 44 -16.55 -14.60 7.37
C LEU A 44 -17.22 -15.39 6.24
N LYS A 45 -18.50 -15.73 6.41
CA LYS A 45 -19.28 -16.41 5.36
C LYS A 45 -19.74 -15.38 4.32
N HIS A 46 -19.49 -15.64 3.04
CA HIS A 46 -19.88 -14.71 1.98
C HIS A 46 -21.39 -14.51 1.89
N ASP A 47 -22.19 -15.53 2.21
CA ASP A 47 -23.64 -15.45 2.25
C ASP A 47 -24.16 -14.46 3.32
N GLU A 48 -23.37 -14.16 4.35
CA GLU A 48 -23.72 -13.12 5.33
C GLU A 48 -23.36 -11.71 4.85
N VAL A 49 -22.59 -11.59 3.76
CA VAL A 49 -22.21 -10.31 3.13
C VAL A 49 -23.14 -9.99 1.98
N ILE A 50 -23.44 -10.98 1.12
CA ILE A 50 -24.28 -10.81 -0.06
C ILE A 50 -25.68 -10.32 0.35
N GLY A 51 -26.18 -9.29 -0.35
CA GLY A 51 -27.45 -8.63 -0.06
C GLY A 51 -27.37 -7.57 1.04
N ARG A 52 -26.25 -7.39 1.73
CA ARG A 52 -26.04 -6.29 2.68
C ARG A 52 -25.49 -5.05 1.99
N THR A 53 -25.73 -3.90 2.61
CA THR A 53 -25.16 -2.63 2.17
C THR A 53 -23.65 -2.59 2.46
N TYR A 54 -22.84 -2.12 1.51
CA TYR A 54 -21.43 -1.81 1.75
C TYR A 54 -21.28 -0.81 2.91
N GLY A 55 -20.22 -0.99 3.70
CA GLY A 55 -20.00 -0.30 4.99
C GLY A 55 -20.66 -1.00 6.18
N SER A 56 -21.43 -2.07 5.97
CA SER A 56 -22.04 -2.82 7.08
C SER A 56 -21.01 -3.55 7.93
N LYS A 57 -21.28 -3.59 9.23
CA LYS A 57 -20.60 -4.49 10.18
C LYS A 57 -21.11 -5.92 9.95
N VAL A 58 -20.20 -6.86 9.73
CA VAL A 58 -20.52 -8.27 9.55
C VAL A 58 -19.87 -9.08 10.68
N GLN A 59 -20.65 -9.94 11.31
CA GLN A 59 -20.21 -10.75 12.42
C GLN A 59 -19.36 -11.91 11.88
N CYS A 60 -18.21 -12.14 12.51
CA CYS A 60 -17.39 -13.33 12.31
C CYS A 60 -17.52 -14.23 13.56
N SER A 61 -16.95 -15.44 13.51
CA SER A 61 -17.04 -16.40 14.62
C SER A 61 -16.57 -15.85 15.97
N CYS A 62 -15.53 -15.00 15.98
CA CYS A 62 -14.89 -14.49 17.21
C CYS A 62 -14.80 -12.95 17.24
N GLY A 63 -15.55 -12.24 16.40
CA GLY A 63 -15.46 -10.78 16.30
C GLY A 63 -16.28 -10.24 15.13
N TYR A 64 -15.82 -9.15 14.52
CA TYR A 64 -16.52 -8.55 13.39
C TYR A 64 -15.54 -7.87 12.44
N VAL A 65 -16.01 -7.63 11.22
CA VAL A 65 -15.32 -6.86 10.18
C VAL A 65 -16.28 -5.86 9.54
N TYR A 66 -15.73 -4.92 8.79
CA TYR A 66 -16.52 -4.08 7.89
C TYR A 66 -16.26 -4.52 6.45
N VAL A 67 -17.31 -4.61 5.64
CA VAL A 67 -17.17 -4.90 4.21
C VAL A 67 -17.39 -3.62 3.43
N LEU A 68 -16.33 -3.12 2.80
CA LEU A 68 -16.31 -1.89 2.05
C LEU A 68 -16.42 -2.17 0.55
N ARG A 69 -17.01 -1.22 -0.17
CA ARG A 69 -16.99 -1.24 -1.64
C ARG A 69 -15.54 -1.08 -2.10
N ALA A 70 -15.14 -1.84 -3.12
CA ALA A 70 -13.85 -1.64 -3.75
C ALA A 70 -13.76 -0.25 -4.39
N THR A 71 -12.66 0.45 -4.13
CA THR A 71 -12.27 1.71 -4.78
C THR A 71 -10.82 1.56 -5.23
N PRO A 72 -10.34 2.34 -6.22
CA PRO A 72 -8.94 2.26 -6.64
C PRO A 72 -7.98 2.40 -5.47
N GLU A 73 -8.26 3.33 -4.55
CA GLU A 73 -7.50 3.54 -3.32
C GLU A 73 -7.35 2.27 -2.46
N LEU A 74 -8.47 1.60 -2.15
CA LEU A 74 -8.45 0.40 -1.33
C LEU A 74 -7.89 -0.79 -2.10
N TRP A 75 -8.08 -0.82 -3.42
CA TRP A 75 -7.48 -1.82 -4.29
C TRP A 75 -5.96 -1.70 -4.31
N THR A 76 -5.41 -0.48 -4.43
CA THR A 76 -3.96 -0.21 -4.35
C THR A 76 -3.34 -0.78 -3.06
N LEU A 77 -4.06 -0.76 -1.95
CA LEU A 77 -3.60 -1.31 -0.66
C LEU A 77 -3.67 -2.84 -0.57
N THR A 78 -4.45 -3.51 -1.42
CA THR A 78 -4.81 -4.93 -1.24
C THR A 78 -4.61 -5.80 -2.47
N LEU A 79 -4.24 -5.20 -3.60
CA LEU A 79 -4.03 -5.91 -4.86
C LEU A 79 -2.89 -6.93 -4.73
N PRO A 80 -2.93 -8.02 -5.49
CA PRO A 80 -1.81 -8.96 -5.56
C PRO A 80 -0.64 -8.32 -6.32
N HIS A 81 0.44 -8.02 -5.61
CA HIS A 81 1.65 -7.42 -6.20
C HIS A 81 2.32 -8.39 -7.18
N ARG A 82 2.40 -7.96 -8.44
CA ARG A 82 3.18 -8.62 -9.51
C ARG A 82 4.44 -7.82 -9.84
N THR A 83 4.41 -6.53 -9.53
CA THR A 83 5.45 -5.55 -9.78
C THR A 83 5.48 -4.56 -8.62
N GLN A 84 6.49 -3.68 -8.60
CA GLN A 84 6.36 -2.42 -7.89
C GLN A 84 5.15 -1.64 -8.44
N ILE A 85 4.45 -0.91 -7.57
CA ILE A 85 3.27 -0.12 -7.94
C ILE A 85 3.42 1.34 -7.52
N LEU A 86 2.72 2.22 -8.24
CA LEU A 86 2.37 3.53 -7.73
C LEU A 86 1.32 3.43 -6.62
N TYR A 87 1.53 4.22 -5.57
CA TYR A 87 0.56 4.45 -4.51
C TYR A 87 -0.21 5.75 -4.73
N THR A 88 -1.30 5.89 -4.00
CA THR A 88 -2.27 6.99 -4.05
C THR A 88 -1.66 8.37 -4.19
N ARG A 89 -0.64 8.69 -3.40
CA ARG A 89 -0.03 10.03 -3.41
C ARG A 89 0.46 10.40 -4.81
N ASP A 90 1.22 9.51 -5.44
CA ASP A 90 1.78 9.74 -6.77
C ASP A 90 0.68 9.68 -7.82
N ILE A 91 -0.23 8.69 -7.72
CA ILE A 91 -1.40 8.57 -8.60
C ILE A 91 -2.25 9.85 -8.60
N SER A 92 -2.50 10.43 -7.43
CA SER A 92 -3.30 11.65 -7.27
C SER A 92 -2.64 12.85 -7.93
N LEU A 93 -1.31 12.98 -7.76
CA LEU A 93 -0.53 14.04 -8.39
C LEU A 93 -0.52 13.87 -9.91
N VAL A 94 -0.31 12.65 -10.42
CA VAL A 94 -0.32 12.36 -11.85
C VAL A 94 -1.70 12.67 -12.45
N THR A 95 -2.77 12.22 -11.81
CA THR A 95 -4.14 12.43 -12.29
C THR A 95 -4.45 13.92 -12.44
N LEU A 96 -4.08 14.73 -11.43
CA LEU A 96 -4.25 16.17 -11.44
C LEU A 96 -3.35 16.86 -12.48
N GLN A 97 -2.06 16.52 -12.50
CA GLN A 97 -1.05 17.12 -13.39
C GLN A 97 -1.15 16.65 -14.83
N LEU A 98 -1.99 15.67 -15.15
CA LEU A 98 -2.36 15.29 -16.51
C LEU A 98 -3.71 15.87 -16.96
N ASP A 99 -4.45 16.57 -16.07
CA ASP A 99 -5.79 17.17 -16.35
C ASP A 99 -6.81 16.08 -16.74
N LEU A 100 -6.72 14.94 -16.07
CA LEU A 100 -7.60 13.82 -16.34
C LEU A 100 -8.99 14.09 -15.77
N LYS A 101 -10.00 13.82 -16.58
CA LYS A 101 -11.41 14.04 -16.28
C LYS A 101 -12.28 13.05 -17.06
N PRO A 102 -13.57 12.94 -16.74
CA PRO A 102 -14.49 12.12 -17.52
C PRO A 102 -14.41 12.48 -19.01
N GLY A 103 -14.19 11.48 -19.87
CA GLY A 103 -14.00 11.69 -21.31
C GLY A 103 -12.55 11.72 -21.79
N SER A 104 -11.56 11.85 -20.90
CA SER A 104 -10.14 11.83 -21.29
C SER A 104 -9.74 10.46 -21.87
N VAL A 105 -8.92 10.48 -22.92
CA VAL A 105 -8.25 9.28 -23.44
C VAL A 105 -6.81 9.25 -22.96
N VAL A 106 -6.42 8.16 -22.29
CA VAL A 106 -5.09 8.02 -21.69
C VAL A 106 -4.39 6.81 -22.27
N CYS A 107 -3.15 6.99 -22.72
CA CYS A 107 -2.25 5.88 -23.02
C CYS A 107 -1.33 5.64 -21.82
N GLU A 108 -1.35 4.44 -21.28
CA GLU A 108 -0.49 3.97 -20.19
C GLU A 108 0.46 2.90 -20.74
N VAL A 109 1.71 2.92 -20.34
CA VAL A 109 2.63 1.81 -20.54
C VAL A 109 3.33 1.45 -19.25
N GLY A 110 3.42 0.15 -19.00
CA GLY A 110 3.76 -0.41 -17.70
C GLY A 110 2.49 -0.74 -16.91
N THR A 111 1.59 -1.56 -17.47
CA THR A 111 0.37 -1.98 -16.75
C THR A 111 0.70 -2.57 -15.38
N GLY A 112 1.73 -3.41 -15.30
CA GLY A 112 2.25 -3.95 -14.05
C GLY A 112 1.18 -4.67 -13.22
N SER A 113 0.93 -4.18 -12.02
CA SER A 113 -0.10 -4.73 -11.12
C SER A 113 -1.46 -4.00 -11.21
N GLY A 114 -1.62 -3.05 -12.14
CA GLY A 114 -2.90 -2.38 -12.40
C GLY A 114 -3.34 -1.32 -11.38
N SER A 115 -2.48 -0.92 -10.43
CA SER A 115 -2.79 0.13 -9.43
C SER A 115 -3.20 1.44 -10.11
N MET A 116 -2.34 1.95 -11.00
CA MET A 116 -2.57 3.18 -11.74
C MET A 116 -3.77 3.04 -12.70
N THR A 117 -3.87 1.91 -13.42
CA THR A 117 -4.97 1.65 -14.35
C THR A 117 -6.35 1.74 -13.71
N HIS A 118 -6.54 1.23 -12.47
CA HIS A 118 -7.82 1.34 -11.77
C HIS A 118 -8.19 2.79 -11.45
N ALA A 119 -7.22 3.61 -11.06
CA ALA A 119 -7.44 5.03 -10.78
C ALA A 119 -7.71 5.84 -12.06
N LEU A 120 -6.97 5.55 -13.14
CA LEU A 120 -7.22 6.10 -14.46
C LEU A 120 -8.63 5.77 -14.94
N ALA A 121 -9.01 4.49 -14.89
CA ALA A 121 -10.33 4.03 -15.32
C ALA A 121 -11.47 4.74 -14.57
N GLN A 122 -11.34 4.90 -13.24
CA GLN A 122 -12.31 5.65 -12.44
C GLN A 122 -12.38 7.13 -12.84
N THR A 123 -11.25 7.75 -13.16
CA THR A 123 -11.18 9.18 -13.49
C THR A 123 -11.77 9.49 -14.86
N VAL A 124 -11.51 8.63 -15.85
CA VAL A 124 -11.90 8.89 -17.25
C VAL A 124 -13.32 8.40 -17.57
N ALA A 125 -13.87 7.50 -16.78
CA ALA A 125 -15.24 7.03 -16.93
C ALA A 125 -16.28 8.17 -16.84
N PRO A 126 -17.46 8.03 -17.48
CA PRO A 126 -17.90 6.88 -18.29
C PRO A 126 -17.57 7.00 -19.78
N ASN A 127 -17.07 8.14 -20.24
CA ASN A 127 -16.94 8.47 -21.66
C ASN A 127 -15.49 8.52 -22.18
N GLY A 128 -14.51 8.37 -21.28
CA GLY A 128 -13.10 8.30 -21.63
C GLY A 128 -12.61 6.86 -21.74
N HIS A 129 -11.32 6.68 -22.03
CA HIS A 129 -10.75 5.36 -22.26
C HIS A 129 -9.29 5.30 -21.85
N VAL A 130 -8.87 4.18 -21.26
CA VAL A 130 -7.48 3.88 -20.91
C VAL A 130 -6.98 2.77 -21.83
N TYR A 131 -5.95 3.07 -22.61
CA TYR A 131 -5.20 2.09 -23.37
C TYR A 131 -3.92 1.78 -22.62
N THR A 132 -3.81 0.57 -22.06
CA THR A 132 -2.67 0.16 -21.23
C THR A 132 -1.90 -0.99 -21.86
N PHE A 133 -0.58 -0.93 -21.76
CA PHE A 133 0.31 -1.92 -22.38
C PHE A 133 1.36 -2.45 -21.39
N ASP A 134 1.61 -3.76 -21.44
CA ASP A 134 2.72 -4.41 -20.74
C ASP A 134 3.54 -5.23 -21.76
N PHE A 135 4.86 -5.18 -21.65
CA PHE A 135 5.76 -5.94 -22.53
C PHE A 135 5.83 -7.43 -22.15
N HIS A 136 5.36 -7.80 -20.96
CA HIS A 136 5.35 -9.18 -20.50
C HIS A 136 3.96 -9.78 -20.69
N GLU A 137 3.83 -10.68 -21.67
CA GLU A 137 2.55 -11.27 -22.10
C GLU A 137 1.71 -11.83 -20.94
N HIS A 138 2.30 -12.66 -20.08
CA HIS A 138 1.57 -13.21 -18.93
C HIS A 138 0.99 -12.13 -18.00
N ARG A 139 1.72 -11.03 -17.74
CA ARG A 139 1.20 -9.93 -16.90
C ARG A 139 0.04 -9.21 -17.60
N ALA A 140 0.16 -8.95 -18.90
CA ALA A 140 -0.91 -8.34 -19.70
C ALA A 140 -2.19 -9.19 -19.65
N GLN A 141 -2.07 -10.51 -19.83
CA GLN A 141 -3.22 -11.43 -19.79
C GLN A 141 -3.89 -11.47 -18.41
N VAL A 142 -3.10 -11.52 -17.32
CA VAL A 142 -3.63 -11.48 -15.95
C VAL A 142 -4.34 -10.15 -15.67
N ALA A 143 -3.72 -9.02 -16.03
CA ALA A 143 -4.31 -7.70 -15.85
C ALA A 143 -5.60 -7.54 -16.65
N GLN A 144 -5.63 -8.01 -17.91
CA GLN A 144 -6.83 -7.98 -18.74
C GLN A 144 -8.00 -8.75 -18.10
N LYS A 145 -7.73 -9.95 -17.56
CA LYS A 145 -8.74 -10.73 -16.85
C LYS A 145 -9.21 -10.03 -15.57
N GLU A 146 -8.30 -9.40 -14.84
CA GLU A 146 -8.61 -8.64 -13.62
C GLU A 146 -9.54 -7.45 -13.94
N PHE A 147 -9.24 -6.67 -14.99
CA PHE A 147 -10.10 -5.58 -15.45
C PHE A 147 -11.49 -6.07 -15.89
N GLN A 148 -11.56 -7.26 -16.48
CA GLN A 148 -12.83 -7.90 -16.82
C GLN A 148 -13.65 -8.29 -15.59
N ASP A 149 -13.02 -8.95 -14.63
CA ASP A 149 -13.66 -9.35 -13.38
C ASP A 149 -14.12 -8.13 -12.55
N HIS A 150 -13.44 -7.00 -12.70
CA HIS A 150 -13.75 -5.73 -12.04
C HIS A 150 -14.71 -4.81 -12.82
N GLY A 151 -15.19 -5.24 -13.99
CA GLY A 151 -16.16 -4.51 -14.80
C GLY A 151 -15.59 -3.28 -15.51
N LEU A 152 -14.27 -3.19 -15.66
CA LEU A 152 -13.56 -2.04 -16.24
C LEU A 152 -13.39 -2.10 -17.76
N ASN A 153 -13.74 -3.22 -18.41
CA ASN A 153 -13.58 -3.43 -19.86
C ASN A 153 -14.24 -2.38 -20.75
N SER A 154 -15.26 -1.68 -20.24
CA SER A 154 -15.93 -0.62 -20.98
C SER A 154 -15.06 0.62 -21.19
N VAL A 155 -14.07 0.84 -20.32
CA VAL A 155 -13.20 2.02 -20.32
C VAL A 155 -11.70 1.65 -20.33
N VAL A 156 -11.35 0.37 -20.32
CA VAL A 156 -9.96 -0.11 -20.32
C VAL A 156 -9.75 -1.11 -21.45
N THR A 157 -8.71 -0.88 -22.25
CA THR A 157 -8.13 -1.86 -23.18
C THR A 157 -6.70 -2.16 -22.75
N CYS A 158 -6.46 -3.40 -22.34
CA CYS A 158 -5.12 -3.90 -21.99
C CYS A 158 -4.60 -4.82 -23.09
N ALA A 159 -3.35 -4.65 -23.49
CA ALA A 159 -2.71 -5.48 -24.51
C ALA A 159 -1.22 -5.73 -24.22
N HIS A 160 -0.71 -6.87 -24.72
CA HIS A 160 0.71 -7.17 -24.74
C HIS A 160 1.40 -6.39 -25.87
N ARG A 161 2.40 -5.54 -25.55
CA ARG A 161 3.14 -4.73 -26.53
C ARG A 161 4.45 -4.20 -25.96
N ASP A 162 5.51 -4.18 -26.77
CA ASP A 162 6.71 -3.41 -26.48
C ASP A 162 6.58 -2.01 -27.10
N VAL A 163 6.09 -1.07 -26.30
CA VAL A 163 5.87 0.32 -26.75
C VAL A 163 7.18 1.02 -27.15
N CYS A 164 8.33 0.60 -26.63
CA CYS A 164 9.61 1.21 -27.01
C CYS A 164 10.03 0.84 -28.44
N GLN A 165 9.54 -0.28 -28.97
CA GLN A 165 9.84 -0.75 -30.32
C GLN A 165 8.68 -0.50 -31.29
N ASP A 166 7.46 -0.87 -30.87
CA ASP A 166 6.27 -0.91 -31.72
C ASP A 166 5.38 0.33 -31.56
N GLY A 167 5.70 1.21 -30.61
CA GLY A 167 4.87 2.34 -30.21
C GLY A 167 3.56 1.91 -29.53
N PHE A 168 2.64 2.86 -29.32
CA PHE A 168 1.35 2.57 -28.70
C PHE A 168 0.35 1.93 -29.67
N GLY A 169 0.63 1.92 -30.98
CA GLY A 169 -0.32 1.56 -32.05
C GLY A 169 -1.63 2.35 -31.99
N ILE A 170 -1.56 3.55 -31.43
CA ILE A 170 -2.61 4.56 -31.31
C ILE A 170 -1.95 5.87 -31.74
N GLU A 171 -2.56 6.58 -32.67
CA GLU A 171 -2.04 7.82 -33.23
C GLU A 171 -3.08 8.93 -33.11
N GLY A 172 -2.67 10.09 -32.60
CA GLY A 172 -3.51 11.29 -32.57
C GLY A 172 -4.79 11.19 -31.76
N LEU A 173 -4.88 10.28 -30.77
CA LEU A 173 -6.12 9.99 -30.03
C LEU A 173 -6.03 10.33 -28.54
N ALA A 174 -4.85 10.29 -27.93
CA ALA A 174 -4.70 10.45 -26.49
C ALA A 174 -4.68 11.93 -26.06
N ASP A 175 -5.35 12.24 -24.96
CA ASP A 175 -5.22 13.51 -24.24
C ASP A 175 -4.00 13.52 -23.32
N ALA A 176 -3.66 12.34 -22.77
CA ALA A 176 -2.50 12.17 -21.91
C ALA A 176 -1.78 10.84 -22.09
N VAL A 177 -0.49 10.83 -21.75
CA VAL A 177 0.36 9.63 -21.73
C VAL A 177 1.01 9.47 -20.36
N PHE A 178 0.96 8.27 -19.80
CA PHE A 178 1.68 7.89 -18.59
C PHE A 178 2.71 6.78 -18.89
N LEU A 179 3.97 7.00 -18.51
CA LEU A 179 5.08 6.09 -18.73
C LEU A 179 5.64 5.56 -17.40
N ASP A 180 5.53 4.26 -17.16
CA ASP A 180 6.24 3.54 -16.09
C ASP A 180 7.09 2.42 -16.70
N LEU A 181 8.30 2.80 -17.12
CA LEU A 181 9.22 1.95 -17.87
C LEU A 181 10.65 2.09 -17.32
N PRO A 182 11.54 1.08 -17.51
CA PRO A 182 12.96 1.23 -17.21
C PRO A 182 13.68 2.28 -18.07
N HIS A 183 13.18 2.50 -19.30
CA HIS A 183 13.79 3.38 -20.31
C HIS A 183 12.76 4.32 -20.96
N PRO A 184 12.10 5.21 -20.19
CA PRO A 184 10.97 6.00 -20.69
C PRO A 184 11.35 6.95 -21.82
N TRP A 185 12.60 7.42 -21.87
CA TRP A 185 13.13 8.24 -22.98
C TRP A 185 13.02 7.57 -24.36
N LYS A 186 12.97 6.23 -24.43
CA LYS A 186 12.76 5.50 -25.70
C LYS A 186 11.31 5.54 -26.19
N ALA A 187 10.36 5.79 -25.30
CA ALA A 187 8.93 5.84 -25.63
C ALA A 187 8.43 7.26 -25.92
N VAL A 188 9.28 8.30 -25.81
CA VAL A 188 8.88 9.70 -25.98
C VAL A 188 8.32 9.97 -27.39
N ASP A 189 8.95 9.41 -28.43
CA ASP A 189 8.47 9.58 -29.81
C ASP A 189 7.12 8.90 -30.05
N ALA A 190 6.95 7.70 -29.49
CA ALA A 190 5.68 6.97 -29.52
C ALA A 190 4.59 7.74 -28.76
N ALA A 191 4.93 8.32 -27.60
CA ALA A 191 4.02 9.11 -26.80
C ALA A 191 3.57 10.37 -27.54
N ALA A 192 4.51 11.10 -28.17
CA ALA A 192 4.18 12.27 -28.98
C ALA A 192 3.25 11.93 -30.15
N SER A 193 3.43 10.76 -30.76
CA SER A 193 2.59 10.29 -31.87
C SER A 193 1.19 9.87 -31.41
N ALA A 194 1.06 9.35 -30.19
CA ALA A 194 -0.23 8.98 -29.61
C ALA A 194 -1.10 10.18 -29.21
N LEU A 195 -0.48 11.31 -28.84
CA LEU A 195 -1.18 12.53 -28.42
C LEU A 195 -1.90 13.21 -29.58
N LYS A 196 -3.06 13.81 -29.30
CA LYS A 196 -3.87 14.55 -30.28
C LYS A 196 -3.09 15.76 -30.85
N PRO A 197 -2.90 15.87 -32.18
CA PRO A 197 -2.11 16.95 -32.77
C PRO A 197 -2.78 18.34 -32.66
N GLY A 198 -4.12 18.40 -32.74
CA GLY A 198 -4.85 19.68 -32.81
C GLY A 198 -5.07 20.40 -31.47
N CYS A 199 -5.00 19.69 -30.34
CA CYS A 199 -5.14 20.27 -29.00
C CYS A 199 -3.88 20.12 -28.14
N GLY A 200 -2.89 19.37 -28.61
CA GLY A 200 -1.76 18.96 -27.80
C GLY A 200 -2.16 17.91 -26.76
N GLY A 201 -1.30 17.72 -25.78
CA GLY A 201 -1.57 16.81 -24.66
C GLY A 201 -0.48 16.82 -23.60
N ARG A 202 -0.70 16.07 -22.52
CA ARG A 202 0.20 16.02 -21.37
C ARG A 202 0.86 14.65 -21.22
N LEU A 203 2.10 14.64 -20.77
CA LEU A 203 2.86 13.43 -20.51
C LEU A 203 3.34 13.44 -19.06
N CYS A 204 3.30 12.28 -18.42
CA CYS A 204 3.99 12.04 -17.17
C CYS A 204 4.84 10.76 -17.29
N SER A 205 6.09 10.83 -16.85
CA SER A 205 6.97 9.69 -16.70
C SER A 205 7.31 9.49 -15.24
N PHE A 206 7.19 8.26 -14.74
CA PHE A 206 7.74 7.85 -13.47
C PHE A 206 9.17 7.31 -13.65
N SER A 207 10.07 7.61 -12.72
CA SER A 207 11.44 7.07 -12.72
C SER A 207 12.03 7.06 -11.31
N PRO A 208 12.55 5.93 -10.80
CA PRO A 208 13.18 5.88 -9.48
C PRO A 208 14.55 6.57 -9.45
N CYS A 209 15.30 6.59 -10.55
CA CYS A 209 16.66 7.12 -10.59
C CYS A 209 16.75 8.47 -11.32
N VAL A 210 17.57 9.38 -10.80
CA VAL A 210 17.72 10.73 -11.37
C VAL A 210 18.35 10.72 -12.77
N GLU A 211 19.17 9.72 -13.08
CA GLU A 211 19.77 9.53 -14.40
C GLU A 211 18.72 9.16 -15.46
N GLN A 212 17.67 8.45 -15.05
CA GLN A 212 16.52 8.16 -15.93
C GLN A 212 15.72 9.44 -16.20
N VAL A 213 15.53 10.27 -15.17
CA VAL A 213 14.91 11.60 -15.29
C VAL A 213 15.69 12.48 -16.27
N GLN A 214 17.01 12.57 -16.13
CA GLN A 214 17.87 13.37 -17.00
C GLN A 214 17.68 13.01 -18.48
N ARG A 215 17.79 11.73 -18.82
CA ARG A 215 17.62 11.24 -20.20
C ARG A 215 16.21 11.50 -20.74
N THR A 216 15.19 11.37 -19.88
CA THR A 216 13.80 11.61 -20.26
C THR A 216 13.55 13.08 -20.54
N CYS A 217 14.05 13.97 -19.69
CA CYS A 217 13.99 15.41 -19.90
C CYS A 217 14.68 15.85 -21.20
N GLU A 218 15.84 15.26 -21.52
CA GLU A 218 16.55 15.52 -22.78
C GLU A 218 15.73 15.08 -23.99
N ALA A 219 15.19 13.85 -23.97
CA ALA A 219 14.35 13.31 -25.04
C ALA A 219 13.06 14.14 -25.24
N LEU A 220 12.39 14.52 -24.15
CA LEU A 220 11.19 15.36 -24.19
C LEU A 220 11.46 16.71 -24.87
N ARG A 221 12.53 17.40 -24.46
CA ARG A 221 12.91 18.69 -25.07
C ARG A 221 13.31 18.54 -26.53
N ALA A 222 14.09 17.52 -26.85
CA ALA A 222 14.50 17.24 -28.23
C ALA A 222 13.30 16.97 -29.14
N ARG A 223 12.25 16.32 -28.62
CA ARG A 223 11.03 16.02 -29.36
C ARG A 223 10.06 17.21 -29.48
N GLY A 224 10.31 18.30 -28.75
CA GLY A 224 9.50 19.52 -28.79
C GLY A 224 8.46 19.66 -27.68
N PHE A 225 8.52 18.84 -26.63
CA PHE A 225 7.73 19.08 -25.43
C PHE A 225 8.24 20.34 -24.69
N VAL A 226 7.30 21.08 -24.12
CA VAL A 226 7.53 22.27 -23.28
C VAL A 226 7.07 22.00 -21.85
N ASP A 227 7.34 22.95 -20.96
CA ASP A 227 6.94 22.87 -19.53
C ASP A 227 7.41 21.57 -18.85
N VAL A 228 8.67 21.20 -19.11
CA VAL A 228 9.27 19.98 -18.56
C VAL A 228 9.62 20.21 -17.09
N VAL A 229 8.84 19.60 -16.18
CA VAL A 229 8.95 19.77 -14.73
C VAL A 229 9.05 18.42 -14.05
N THR A 230 10.03 18.24 -13.17
CA THR A 230 10.15 17.03 -12.34
C THR A 230 9.74 17.33 -10.90
N LEU A 231 8.89 16.47 -10.34
CA LEU A 231 8.39 16.56 -8.97
C LEU A 231 8.67 15.25 -8.21
N GLU A 232 8.80 15.38 -6.90
CA GLU A 232 8.77 14.28 -5.93
C GLU A 232 7.69 14.61 -4.89
N CYS A 233 6.85 13.63 -4.52
CA CYS A 233 5.78 13.82 -3.55
C CYS A 233 6.03 12.95 -2.31
N LEU A 234 6.42 13.56 -1.18
CA LEU A 234 6.69 12.84 0.07
C LEU A 234 5.50 12.93 1.02
N GLU A 235 4.93 11.78 1.37
CA GLU A 235 3.83 11.68 2.34
C GLU A 235 4.37 11.41 3.75
N ARG A 236 3.77 12.06 4.76
CA ARG A 236 4.06 11.85 6.17
C ARG A 236 2.76 11.81 6.99
N PRO A 237 2.22 10.62 7.30
CA PRO A 237 1.03 10.50 8.14
C PRO A 237 1.38 10.74 9.61
N TYR A 238 0.40 11.26 10.36
CA TYR A 238 0.51 11.54 11.78
C TYR A 238 -0.61 10.84 12.55
N GLU A 239 -0.24 10.15 13.62
CA GLU A 239 -1.17 9.55 14.57
C GLU A 239 -1.31 10.47 15.80
N VAL A 240 -2.55 10.75 16.19
CA VAL A 240 -2.80 11.51 17.42
C VAL A 240 -2.79 10.55 18.61
N LYS A 241 -1.83 10.73 19.52
CA LYS A 241 -1.66 9.90 20.73
C LYS A 241 -1.57 10.76 21.98
N GLN A 242 -2.06 10.22 23.10
CA GLN A 242 -1.79 10.81 24.40
C GLN A 242 -0.33 10.52 24.77
N VAL A 243 0.46 11.57 24.97
CA VAL A 243 1.85 11.47 25.40
C VAL A 243 1.93 11.92 26.85
N MET A 244 2.67 11.17 27.65
CA MET A 244 3.02 11.56 29.01
C MET A 244 4.47 12.06 28.99
N MET A 245 4.68 13.32 29.36
CA MET A 245 6.02 13.84 29.60
C MET A 245 6.29 13.87 31.10
N ALA A 246 7.47 13.38 31.48
CA ALA A 246 7.97 13.57 32.84
C ALA A 246 8.19 15.06 33.11
N ASP A 247 7.86 15.53 34.31
CA ASP A 247 8.17 16.89 34.71
C ASP A 247 9.69 17.07 34.75
N ILE A 248 10.21 18.03 33.97
CA ILE A 248 11.64 18.36 33.96
C ILE A 248 12.15 18.71 35.37
N ARG A 249 11.30 19.25 36.24
CA ARG A 249 11.65 19.57 37.63
C ARG A 249 11.99 18.33 38.46
N ASP A 250 11.47 17.17 38.11
CA ASP A 250 11.79 15.90 38.77
C ASP A 250 13.13 15.32 38.31
N THR A 251 13.61 15.67 37.11
CA THR A 251 14.92 15.23 36.61
C THR A 251 16.10 15.98 37.24
N CYS A 252 15.85 17.13 37.84
CA CYS A 252 16.86 17.94 38.56
C CYS A 252 17.04 17.51 40.03
N ARG A 253 16.23 16.57 40.53
CA ARG A 253 16.37 16.05 41.89
C ARG A 253 17.47 14.98 41.87
N ALA A 254 18.68 15.36 42.31
CA ALA A 254 19.81 14.45 42.44
C ALA A 254 19.37 13.17 43.19
N PRO A 255 19.78 11.96 42.76
CA PRO A 255 19.42 10.73 43.45
C PRO A 255 19.98 10.79 44.87
N SER A 256 19.10 10.82 45.87
CA SER A 256 19.49 10.70 47.27
C SER A 256 19.94 9.27 47.53
N GLY A 257 21.25 9.03 47.43
CA GLY A 257 21.97 8.01 48.21
C GLY A 257 21.54 6.53 48.10
N GLY A 258 20.91 6.09 47.00
CA GLY A 258 20.65 4.66 46.75
C GLY A 258 21.78 4.04 45.93
N GLN A 259 22.32 2.91 46.39
CA GLN A 259 23.37 2.15 45.70
C GLN A 259 23.07 1.98 44.20
N ALA A 260 24.05 2.29 43.36
CA ALA A 260 23.98 2.06 41.93
C ALA A 260 23.60 0.59 41.66
N PRO A 261 22.59 0.31 40.83
CA PRO A 261 22.38 -1.05 40.35
C PRO A 261 23.64 -1.47 39.59
N ARG A 262 24.17 -2.67 39.92
CA ARG A 262 25.25 -3.31 39.16
C ARG A 262 24.84 -3.30 37.69
N LYS A 263 25.71 -2.76 36.83
CA LYS A 263 25.62 -2.97 35.39
C LYS A 263 25.71 -4.47 35.15
N GLU A 264 24.62 -5.11 34.77
CA GLU A 264 24.73 -6.34 34.01
C GLU A 264 25.33 -5.94 32.66
N GLU A 265 26.54 -6.42 32.41
CA GLU A 265 27.18 -6.27 31.09
C GLU A 265 26.29 -6.97 30.06
N PRO A 266 26.04 -6.35 28.90
CA PRO A 266 25.37 -7.03 27.82
C PRO A 266 26.23 -8.23 27.42
N ALA A 267 25.62 -9.42 27.40
CA ALA A 267 26.23 -10.61 26.83
C ALA A 267 26.77 -10.24 25.44
N THR A 268 28.09 -10.33 25.28
CA THR A 268 28.75 -10.20 23.99
C THR A 268 28.10 -11.19 23.05
N ALA A 269 27.40 -10.68 22.05
CA ALA A 269 27.00 -11.47 20.90
C ALA A 269 28.28 -12.05 20.30
N GLU A 270 28.44 -13.37 20.40
CA GLU A 270 29.51 -14.09 19.74
C GLU A 270 29.40 -13.82 18.25
N ALA A 271 30.41 -13.15 17.70
CA ALA A 271 30.63 -13.09 16.26
C ALA A 271 30.94 -14.51 15.78
N PRO A 272 30.31 -15.00 14.70
CA PRO A 272 30.66 -16.29 14.14
C PRO A 272 32.09 -16.23 13.60
N ALA A 273 32.90 -17.20 14.00
CA ALA A 273 34.30 -17.30 13.63
C ALA A 273 34.46 -17.40 12.10
N THR A 274 35.26 -16.50 11.55
CA THR A 274 35.82 -16.63 10.21
C THR A 274 36.95 -17.64 10.25
N THR A 275 36.77 -18.79 9.59
CA THR A 275 37.86 -19.63 9.11
C THR A 275 37.87 -19.58 7.59
N GLU A 276 38.88 -18.93 7.01
CA GLU A 276 39.24 -19.09 5.61
C GLU A 276 39.90 -20.46 5.41
N GLY A 277 39.54 -21.17 4.32
CA GLY A 277 40.30 -22.32 3.84
C GLY A 277 39.52 -23.35 3.02
N ASP A 278 39.39 -23.06 1.72
CA ASP A 278 39.36 -23.98 0.56
C ASP A 278 38.13 -24.87 0.22
N ALA A 279 37.53 -24.46 -0.89
CA ALA A 279 37.27 -25.20 -2.15
C ALA A 279 36.34 -26.44 -2.20
N MET A 280 35.34 -26.30 -3.08
CA MET A 280 34.99 -27.18 -4.22
C MET A 280 33.62 -27.90 -4.20
N THR A 281 32.78 -27.49 -5.17
CA THR A 281 31.81 -28.26 -5.98
C THR A 281 30.64 -29.03 -5.34
N GLY A 282 29.43 -28.82 -5.88
CA GLY A 282 28.41 -29.88 -6.01
C GLY A 282 26.96 -29.52 -5.64
N VAL A 283 26.16 -29.25 -6.68
CA VAL A 283 24.73 -29.56 -6.95
C VAL A 283 23.84 -30.15 -5.82
N GLU A 284 22.60 -29.62 -5.73
CA GLU A 284 21.26 -30.28 -5.59
C GLU A 284 20.29 -29.62 -4.59
N GLU A 285 19.04 -29.41 -5.01
CA GLU A 285 17.86 -29.10 -4.16
C GLU A 285 17.44 -30.34 -3.33
N PRO A 286 16.61 -30.21 -2.26
CA PRO A 286 15.17 -30.54 -2.44
C PRO A 286 14.12 -29.98 -1.42
N SER A 287 12.88 -29.92 -1.92
CA SER A 287 11.53 -30.29 -1.38
C SER A 287 11.09 -30.23 0.11
N GLU A 288 9.80 -29.84 0.23
CA GLU A 288 8.73 -30.11 1.22
C GLU A 288 8.90 -31.18 2.33
N SER A 289 8.34 -30.93 3.52
CA SER A 289 7.31 -31.80 4.17
C SER A 289 6.89 -31.34 5.58
N LEU A 290 5.72 -31.85 5.99
CA LEU A 290 4.81 -31.51 7.08
C LEU A 290 5.03 -32.33 8.37
N ASP A 291 4.17 -32.04 9.36
CA ASP A 291 3.74 -32.84 10.53
C ASP A 291 4.55 -32.67 11.83
N ALA A 292 3.99 -32.75 13.05
CA ALA A 292 2.63 -32.67 13.62
C ALA A 292 2.76 -32.82 15.16
N ALA A 293 1.67 -32.50 15.88
CA ALA A 293 1.26 -33.02 17.19
C ALA A 293 2.01 -32.55 18.47
N ASP A 294 1.43 -32.51 19.66
CA ASP A 294 0.06 -32.48 20.23
C ASP A 294 0.23 -32.39 21.77
N ALA A 295 -0.84 -32.00 22.47
CA ALA A 295 -1.16 -32.20 23.89
C ALA A 295 -0.35 -31.40 24.93
N GLY A 296 -0.92 -30.82 25.98
CA GLY A 296 -2.27 -30.94 26.53
C GLY A 296 -2.19 -30.83 28.07
N ALA A 297 -3.32 -30.48 28.67
CA ALA A 297 -3.70 -30.62 30.08
C ALA A 297 -3.50 -29.44 31.05
N GLU A 298 -4.66 -29.09 31.61
CA GLU A 298 -5.02 -28.10 32.62
C GLU A 298 -4.68 -28.55 34.05
N GLY A 299 -4.76 -27.61 35.01
CA GLY A 299 -4.84 -27.94 36.44
C GLY A 299 -4.99 -26.70 37.33
N GLU A 300 -6.22 -26.35 37.69
CA GLU A 300 -6.56 -25.40 38.76
C GLU A 300 -6.32 -26.01 40.15
N ALA A 301 -5.89 -25.20 41.13
CA ALA A 301 -6.26 -25.38 42.54
C ALA A 301 -6.16 -24.06 43.33
N LYS A 302 -7.17 -23.83 44.17
CA LYS A 302 -7.48 -22.60 44.91
C LYS A 302 -7.16 -22.77 46.41
N ALA A 303 -6.73 -21.66 47.01
CA ALA A 303 -7.18 -21.10 48.29
C ALA A 303 -6.64 -21.60 49.67
N THR A 304 -6.23 -20.58 50.45
CA THR A 304 -6.36 -20.36 51.91
C THR A 304 -5.54 -21.27 52.85
N GLY A 305 -4.86 -20.81 53.91
CA GLY A 305 -4.79 -19.53 54.60
C GLY A 305 -4.55 -19.85 56.09
N ASP A 306 -3.55 -19.28 56.75
CA ASP A 306 -3.52 -19.26 58.22
C ASP A 306 -2.74 -18.04 58.76
N THR A 307 -3.17 -17.62 59.94
CA THR A 307 -3.00 -16.30 60.55
C THR A 307 -2.21 -16.45 61.85
N LYS A 308 -1.33 -15.51 62.21
CA LYS A 308 -1.11 -15.14 63.64
C LYS A 308 -0.34 -13.82 63.86
N ARG A 309 -1.13 -12.84 64.32
CA ARG A 309 -0.92 -11.71 65.25
C ARG A 309 0.51 -11.31 65.71
N GLY A 310 0.80 -10.00 65.58
CA GLY A 310 1.80 -9.29 66.38
C GLY A 310 1.64 -7.76 66.42
N LYS A 311 1.12 -7.24 67.54
CA LYS A 311 1.30 -5.91 68.18
C LYS A 311 1.35 -4.60 67.35
N LYS A 312 0.36 -3.72 67.62
CA LYS A 312 0.33 -2.28 67.30
C LYS A 312 1.51 -1.51 67.94
N ARG A 313 2.24 -0.72 67.13
CA ARG A 313 2.93 0.51 67.56
C ARG A 313 2.45 1.65 66.66
N ARG A 314 2.02 2.76 67.27
CA ARG A 314 1.63 4.00 66.60
C ARG A 314 2.90 4.71 66.09
N GLY A 315 2.91 5.05 64.79
CA GLY A 315 3.89 5.90 64.12
C GLY A 315 3.18 6.74 63.06
N HIS A 316 3.70 7.93 62.79
CA HIS A 316 3.15 9.05 62.02
C HIS A 316 2.48 8.73 60.67
N PRO A 317 1.60 9.61 60.13
CA PRO A 317 1.08 9.47 58.78
C PRO A 317 2.26 9.52 57.81
N GLU A 318 2.53 8.41 57.13
CA GLU A 318 3.46 8.41 56.01
C GLU A 318 2.83 9.24 54.89
N ASP A 319 3.58 10.26 54.46
CA ASP A 319 3.30 11.06 53.27
C ASP A 319 2.96 10.12 52.10
N PRO A 320 1.90 10.38 51.32
CA PRO A 320 1.72 9.66 50.07
C PRO A 320 2.95 9.96 49.21
N ALA A 321 3.73 8.92 48.93
CA ALA A 321 4.84 8.99 47.99
C ALA A 321 4.41 9.84 46.79
N ALA A 322 5.06 10.99 46.63
CA ALA A 322 4.69 12.02 45.67
C ALA A 322 4.50 11.34 44.31
N ALA A 323 3.23 11.22 43.88
CA ALA A 323 2.89 10.75 42.57
C ALA A 323 3.63 11.67 41.60
N THR A 324 4.55 11.11 40.82
CA THR A 324 5.28 11.79 39.77
C THR A 324 4.23 12.41 38.85
N GLN A 325 3.99 13.71 38.97
CA GLN A 325 2.95 14.40 38.20
C GLN A 325 3.50 14.70 36.81
N GLY A 326 3.69 13.65 36.02
CA GLY A 326 3.82 13.80 34.57
C GLY A 326 2.55 14.49 34.06
N PHE A 327 2.72 15.47 33.16
CA PHE A 327 1.57 16.05 32.47
C PHE A 327 1.35 15.28 31.17
N SER A 328 0.08 14.98 30.89
CA SER A 328 -0.31 14.28 29.67
C SER A 328 -1.01 15.24 28.72
N PHE A 329 -0.68 15.15 27.44
CA PHE A 329 -1.29 15.96 26.39
C PHE A 329 -1.42 15.16 25.09
N GLN A 330 -2.33 15.56 24.22
CA GLN A 330 -2.44 14.97 22.88
C GLN A 330 -1.33 15.53 22.00
N ALA A 331 -0.60 14.65 21.34
CA ALA A 331 0.43 15.00 20.37
C ALA A 331 0.19 14.27 19.04
N ALA A 332 0.46 14.95 17.94
CA ALA A 332 0.55 14.34 16.63
C ALA A 332 1.96 13.73 16.47
N ILE A 333 2.03 12.41 16.33
CA ILE A 333 3.28 11.66 16.21
C ILE A 333 3.37 11.11 14.79
N PRO A 334 4.45 11.39 14.04
CA PRO A 334 4.61 10.84 12.70
C PRO A 334 4.71 9.31 12.76
N THR A 335 4.01 8.61 11.87
CA THR A 335 4.14 7.16 11.75
C THR A 335 5.52 6.82 11.20
N LEU A 336 6.22 5.86 11.82
CA LEU A 336 7.61 5.51 11.48
C LEU A 336 7.73 4.54 10.30
N GLN A 337 6.65 3.84 9.95
CA GLN A 337 6.61 2.90 8.83
C GLN A 337 5.52 3.34 7.86
N ILE A 338 5.93 3.66 6.63
CA ILE A 338 5.03 4.08 5.56
C ILE A 338 5.32 3.17 4.36
N PRO A 339 4.37 2.32 3.94
CA PRO A 339 4.47 1.63 2.66
C PRO A 339 4.49 2.67 1.55
N GLY A 340 5.51 2.63 0.70
CA GLY A 340 5.63 3.55 -0.41
C GLY A 340 6.96 3.39 -1.13
N HIS A 341 6.99 3.85 -2.37
CA HIS A 341 8.21 3.94 -3.17
C HIS A 341 8.58 5.41 -3.43
N THR A 342 9.83 5.78 -3.25
CA THR A 342 10.29 7.11 -3.65
C THR A 342 10.67 7.08 -5.13
N GLY A 343 10.18 8.04 -5.89
CA GLY A 343 10.50 8.19 -7.30
C GLY A 343 10.11 9.57 -7.81
N TYR A 344 10.62 9.89 -8.99
CA TYR A 344 10.43 11.18 -9.63
C TYR A 344 9.33 11.08 -10.69
N LEU A 345 8.43 12.07 -10.68
CA LEU A 345 7.40 12.25 -11.71
C LEU A 345 7.82 13.42 -12.60
N THR A 346 8.12 13.15 -13.86
CA THR A 346 8.48 14.16 -14.86
C THR A 346 7.30 14.42 -15.76
N PHE A 347 6.78 15.64 -15.69
CA PHE A 347 5.66 16.15 -16.47
C PHE A 347 6.17 16.96 -17.66
N ALA A 348 5.43 16.92 -18.75
CA ALA A 348 5.69 17.74 -19.93
C ALA A 348 4.41 17.94 -20.76
N THR A 349 4.37 19.01 -21.54
CA THR A 349 3.24 19.34 -22.41
C THR A 349 3.69 19.37 -23.87
N LEU A 350 2.96 18.69 -24.75
CA LEU A 350 3.09 18.86 -26.19
C LEU A 350 2.03 19.87 -26.63
N LEU A 351 2.47 20.96 -27.26
CA LEU A 351 1.55 21.96 -27.79
C LEU A 351 0.92 21.48 -29.10
N ALA A 352 -0.27 22.01 -29.42
CA ALA A 352 -0.90 21.75 -30.71
C ALA A 352 0.03 22.19 -31.85
N SER A 353 0.15 21.35 -32.87
CA SER A 353 1.00 21.56 -34.05
C SER A 353 0.29 22.29 -35.17
#